data_AF-A0AA88Y568-F1
#
_entry.id   AF-A0AA88Y568-F1
#
_cell.length_a   1.000
_cell.length_b   1.000
_cell.length_c   1.000
_cell.angle_alpha   90.00
_cell.angle_beta   90.00
_cell.angle_gamma   90.00
#
_symmetry.space_group_name_H-M   'P 1'
#
loop_
_entity.id
_entity.type
_entity.pdbx_description
1 polymer ?
#
loop_
_entity_poly.entity_id
_entity_poly.type
_entity_poly.pdbx_seq_one_letter_code
_entity_poly.pdbx_strand_id
1 'polypeptide(L)'
;MMKYGGNLEPLMIPDSATLEEIRDDQLKSAYTQSAECGSILPLIKQELKFKIQAKRLSEGVPELRVSFTEAPKYPLSKEELVKRETRKKNNRISARKCRLKRKIEIKSINQEMKDLINQNETLKRKVHHMEFTKTKLTQQVSNFLSSKTSTAGAASQQGMQLAPPGYLVPPLACWGSVDA
;
A
#
# COMPACT_ATOMS: atom_id res chain seq x y z
N MET A 1 6.97 -3.41 0.21
CA MET A 1 6.19 -3.95 1.35
C MET A 1 4.79 -4.24 0.80
N MET A 2 4.53 -5.48 0.37
CA MET A 2 3.23 -5.85 -0.20
C MET A 2 2.21 -5.99 0.93
N LYS A 3 1.13 -5.22 0.88
CA LYS A 3 -0.02 -5.39 1.78
C LYS A 3 -0.93 -6.43 1.15
N TYR A 4 -0.98 -7.63 1.71
CA TYR A 4 -2.05 -8.58 1.42
C TYR A 4 -3.32 -8.08 2.12
N GLY A 5 -4.05 -7.19 1.45
CA GLY A 5 -5.40 -6.79 1.84
C GLY A 5 -6.40 -7.80 1.30
N GLY A 6 -6.41 -9.00 1.88
CA GLY A 6 -7.53 -9.91 1.72
C GLY A 6 -8.49 -9.69 2.88
N ASN A 7 -9.74 -9.31 2.59
CA ASN A 7 -10.85 -9.45 3.53
C ASN A 7 -10.98 -10.95 3.83
N LEU A 8 -10.34 -11.38 4.92
CA LEU A 8 -10.62 -12.66 5.54
C LEU A 8 -11.97 -12.50 6.24
N GLU A 9 -13.03 -12.93 5.57
CA GLU A 9 -14.29 -13.31 6.23
C GLU A 9 -13.91 -14.07 7.52
N PRO A 10 -14.42 -13.67 8.70
CA PRO A 10 -14.18 -14.41 9.92
C PRO A 10 -14.62 -15.85 9.68
N LEU A 11 -13.66 -16.79 9.72
CA LEU A 11 -13.97 -18.22 9.73
C LEU A 11 -15.01 -18.43 10.82
N MET A 12 -16.23 -18.81 10.40
CA MET A 12 -17.33 -19.07 11.32
C MET A 12 -16.81 -20.01 12.39
N ILE A 13 -16.83 -19.54 13.64
CA ILE A 13 -16.55 -20.36 14.80
C ILE A 13 -17.71 -21.37 14.84
N PRO A 14 -17.47 -22.67 14.63
CA PRO A 14 -18.52 -23.65 14.78
C PRO A 14 -18.89 -23.70 16.26
N ASP A 15 -20.18 -23.92 16.52
CA ASP A 15 -20.71 -24.00 17.88
C ASP A 15 -19.87 -24.92 18.75
N SER A 16 -19.68 -24.53 20.02
CA SER A 16 -18.82 -25.21 21.00
C SER A 16 -19.10 -26.71 21.15
N ALA A 17 -20.31 -27.15 20.78
CA ALA A 17 -20.71 -28.55 20.71
C ALA A 17 -19.85 -29.40 19.75
N THR A 18 -19.33 -28.83 18.67
CA THR A 18 -18.54 -29.56 17.65
C THR A 18 -17.07 -29.78 18.05
N LEU A 19 -16.51 -28.90 18.89
CA LEU A 19 -15.14 -29.07 19.39
C LEU A 19 -15.02 -30.18 20.43
N GLU A 20 -16.08 -30.45 21.19
CA GLU A 20 -16.07 -31.51 22.21
C GLU A 20 -16.08 -32.92 21.61
N GLU A 21 -16.50 -33.07 20.36
CA GLU A 21 -16.51 -34.36 19.65
C GLU A 21 -15.13 -34.80 19.14
N ILE A 22 -14.18 -33.87 19.02
CA ILE A 22 -12.81 -34.18 18.61
C ILE A 22 -12.14 -34.97 19.74
N ARG A 23 -11.60 -36.17 19.49
CA ARG A 23 -10.95 -36.97 20.54
C ARG A 23 -9.48 -36.61 20.77
N ASP A 24 -8.87 -35.94 19.80
CA ASP A 24 -7.44 -35.64 19.81
C ASP A 24 -7.17 -34.22 20.31
N ASP A 25 -6.52 -34.11 21.47
CA ASP A 25 -6.17 -32.84 22.12
C ASP A 25 -5.27 -31.96 21.25
N GLN A 26 -4.39 -32.55 20.43
CA GLN A 26 -3.53 -31.79 19.52
C GLN A 26 -4.34 -31.18 18.37
N LEU A 27 -5.34 -31.91 17.87
CA LEU A 27 -6.23 -31.40 16.83
C LEU A 27 -7.15 -30.31 17.38
N LYS A 28 -7.68 -30.47 18.61
CA LYS A 28 -8.42 -29.40 19.31
C LYS A 28 -7.57 -28.14 19.45
N SER A 29 -6.33 -28.27 19.92
CA SER A 29 -5.43 -27.13 20.10
C SER A 29 -5.09 -26.43 18.78
N ALA A 30 -4.86 -27.19 17.70
CA ALA A 30 -4.64 -26.60 16.38
C ALA A 30 -5.88 -25.85 15.88
N TYR A 31 -7.08 -26.35 16.18
CA TYR A 31 -8.33 -25.72 15.83
C TYR A 31 -8.51 -24.37 16.55
N THR A 32 -8.33 -24.35 17.88
CA THR A 32 -8.43 -23.11 18.66
C THR A 32 -7.39 -22.07 18.20
N GLN A 33 -6.14 -22.48 17.96
CA GLN A 33 -5.11 -21.59 17.43
C GLN A 33 -5.46 -21.03 16.04
N SER A 34 -6.07 -21.85 15.18
CA SER A 34 -6.51 -21.42 13.85
C SER A 34 -7.60 -20.35 13.94
N ALA A 35 -8.55 -20.52 14.86
CA ALA A 35 -9.63 -19.58 15.13
C ALA A 35 -9.08 -18.26 15.71
N GLU A 36 -8.19 -18.35 16.73
CA GLU A 36 -7.58 -17.19 17.37
C GLU A 36 -6.71 -16.36 16.41
N CYS A 37 -5.91 -17.03 15.58
CA CYS A 37 -4.97 -16.37 14.66
C CYS A 37 -5.58 -16.00 13.31
N GLY A 38 -6.82 -16.42 13.02
CA GLY A 38 -7.46 -16.23 11.72
C GLY A 38 -6.69 -16.87 10.56
N SER A 39 -5.97 -17.97 10.82
CA SER A 39 -5.08 -18.61 9.84
C SER A 39 -5.25 -20.11 9.89
N ILE A 40 -5.46 -20.74 8.72
CA ILE A 40 -5.58 -22.21 8.57
C ILE A 40 -4.27 -22.99 8.83
N LEU A 41 -3.16 -22.27 8.96
CA LEU A 41 -1.82 -22.87 9.05
C LEU A 41 -1.64 -23.88 10.20
N PRO A 42 -2.19 -23.68 11.42
CA PRO A 42 -2.10 -24.66 12.50
C PRO A 42 -2.72 -26.03 12.12
N LEU A 43 -3.84 -26.02 11.40
CA LEU A 43 -4.52 -27.24 10.96
C LEU A 43 -3.71 -27.99 9.90
N ILE A 44 -3.16 -27.26 8.91
CA ILE A 44 -2.30 -27.84 7.87
C ILE A 44 -1.05 -28.48 8.49
N LYS A 45 -0.44 -27.84 9.50
CA LYS A 45 0.71 -28.41 10.22
C LYS A 45 0.35 -29.74 10.89
N GLN A 46 -0.83 -29.82 11.49
CA GLN A 46 -1.29 -31.05 12.15
C GLN A 46 -1.57 -32.17 11.14
N GLU A 47 -2.21 -31.84 10.01
CA GLU A 47 -2.43 -32.80 8.92
C GLU A 47 -1.11 -33.35 8.36
N LEU A 48 -0.14 -32.47 8.09
CA LEU A 48 1.18 -32.86 7.61
C LEU A 48 1.90 -33.77 8.60
N LYS A 49 1.82 -33.45 9.90
CA LYS A 49 2.39 -34.27 10.97
C LYS A 49 1.84 -35.70 10.93
N PHE A 50 0.52 -35.86 10.83
CA PHE A 50 -0.10 -37.18 10.74
C PHE A 50 0.25 -37.92 9.46
N LYS A 51 0.25 -37.25 8.30
CA LYS A 51 0.67 -37.86 7.03
C LYS A 51 2.09 -38.41 7.10
N ILE A 52 3.01 -37.65 7.69
CA ILE A 52 4.41 -38.07 7.87
C ILE A 52 4.48 -39.27 8.83
N GLN A 53 3.78 -39.22 9.96
CA GLN A 53 3.78 -40.32 10.93
C GLN A 53 3.17 -41.60 10.36
N ALA A 54 2.02 -41.51 9.68
CA ALA A 54 1.37 -42.65 9.04
C ALA A 54 2.27 -43.32 8.01
N LYS A 55 2.94 -42.52 7.16
CA LYS A 55 3.91 -43.04 6.19
C LYS A 55 5.05 -43.78 6.87
N ARG A 56 5.66 -43.20 7.92
CA ARG A 56 6.75 -43.84 8.68
C ARG A 56 6.33 -45.17 9.28
N LEU A 57 5.16 -45.22 9.92
CA LEU A 57 4.64 -46.44 10.51
C LEU A 57 4.37 -47.52 9.46
N SER A 58 3.87 -47.13 8.27
CA SER A 58 3.68 -48.07 7.16
C SER A 58 4.99 -48.64 6.60
N GLU A 59 6.09 -47.89 6.74
CA GLU A 59 7.45 -48.32 6.39
C GLU A 59 8.14 -49.10 7.53
N GLY A 60 7.46 -49.35 8.65
CA GLY A 60 8.03 -49.99 9.84
C GLY A 60 8.99 -49.10 10.63
N VAL A 61 9.07 -47.82 10.29
CA VAL A 61 9.93 -46.84 10.97
C VAL A 61 9.18 -46.31 12.21
N PRO A 62 9.83 -46.28 13.39
CA PRO A 62 9.19 -45.82 14.61
C PRO A 62 8.76 -44.35 14.53
N GLU A 63 7.83 -44.00 15.42
CA GLU A 63 7.29 -42.65 15.56
C GLU A 63 8.42 -41.62 15.74
N LEU A 64 8.30 -40.51 15.03
CA LEU A 64 9.27 -39.42 15.07
C LEU A 64 9.23 -38.73 16.44
N ARG A 65 10.24 -38.99 17.28
CA ARG A 65 10.47 -38.27 18.54
C ARG A 65 11.52 -37.18 18.33
N VAL A 66 11.12 -35.91 18.48
CA VAL A 66 12.04 -34.78 18.41
C VAL A 66 12.62 -34.54 19.81
N SER A 67 13.91 -34.84 20.00
CA SER A 67 14.64 -34.45 21.21
C SER A 67 15.23 -33.06 21.03
N PHE A 68 14.74 -32.08 21.78
CA PHE A 68 15.35 -30.75 21.85
C PHE A 68 16.50 -30.76 22.84
N THR A 69 17.64 -31.31 22.45
CA THR A 69 18.88 -31.14 23.21
C THR A 69 19.40 -29.74 23.00
N GLU A 70 19.62 -28.99 24.09
CA GLU A 70 20.24 -27.67 24.00
C GLU A 70 21.63 -27.78 23.35
N ALA A 71 21.89 -26.91 22.38
CA ALA A 71 23.19 -26.88 21.74
C ALA A 71 24.29 -26.51 22.77
N PRO A 72 25.44 -27.20 22.78
CA PRO A 72 26.53 -26.89 23.70
C PRO A 72 27.03 -25.47 23.47
N LYS A 73 27.08 -24.67 24.55
CA LYS A 73 27.57 -23.29 24.53
C LYS A 73 29.07 -23.28 24.76
N TYR A 74 29.85 -22.98 23.72
CA TYR A 74 31.30 -22.84 23.84
C TYR A 74 31.70 -21.38 24.14
N PRO A 75 32.72 -21.14 25.00
CA PRO A 75 33.29 -19.81 25.16
C PRO A 75 33.96 -19.37 23.86
N LEU A 76 33.87 -18.09 23.52
CA LEU A 76 34.45 -17.58 22.28
C LEU A 76 35.97 -17.52 22.37
N SER A 77 36.63 -17.88 21.29
CA SER A 77 38.06 -17.64 21.12
C SER A 77 38.35 -16.14 21.06
N LYS A 78 39.58 -15.75 21.42
CA LYS A 78 40.07 -14.36 21.33
C LYS A 78 39.86 -13.79 19.92
N GLU A 79 40.07 -14.60 18.88
CA GLU A 79 39.87 -14.18 17.49
C GLU A 79 38.40 -13.87 17.16
N GLU A 80 37.48 -14.66 17.70
CA GLU A 80 36.04 -14.49 17.49
C GLU A 80 35.53 -13.24 18.21
N LEU A 81 36.08 -12.93 19.38
CA LEU A 81 35.80 -11.68 20.10
C LEU A 81 36.24 -10.46 19.28
N VAL A 82 37.43 -10.50 18.68
CA VAL A 82 37.89 -9.40 17.80
C VAL A 82 36.96 -9.25 16.59
N LYS A 83 36.61 -10.34 15.90
CA LYS A 83 35.68 -10.31 14.77
C LYS A 83 34.32 -9.74 15.17
N ARG A 84 33.82 -10.09 16.35
CA ARG A 84 32.56 -9.56 16.89
C ARG A 84 32.64 -8.05 17.08
N GLU A 85 33.71 -7.54 17.69
CA GLU A 85 33.87 -6.10 17.91
C GLU A 85 34.01 -5.33 16.60
N THR A 86 34.75 -5.87 15.63
CA THR A 86 34.82 -5.29 14.27
C THR A 86 33.44 -5.24 13.61
N ARG A 87 32.65 -6.32 13.69
CA ARG A 87 31.27 -6.36 13.16
C ARG A 87 30.39 -5.31 13.82
N LYS A 88 30.44 -5.16 15.15
CA LYS A 88 29.68 -4.12 15.88
C LYS A 88 30.07 -2.72 15.42
N LYS A 89 31.37 -2.43 15.31
CA LYS A 89 31.87 -1.13 14.82
C LYS A 89 31.37 -0.83 13.40
N ASN A 90 31.47 -1.81 12.50
CA ASN A 90 31.03 -1.67 11.12
C ASN A 90 29.51 -1.49 11.00
N ASN A 91 28.74 -2.26 11.79
CA ASN A 91 27.28 -2.11 11.84
C ASN A 91 26.88 -0.72 12.36
N ARG A 92 27.56 -0.21 13.40
CA ARG A 92 27.33 1.14 13.92
C ARG A 92 27.57 2.22 12.86
N ILE A 93 28.67 2.12 12.10
CA ILE A 93 28.97 3.04 11.00
C ILE A 93 27.90 2.94 9.92
N SER A 94 27.53 1.73 9.53
CA SER A 94 26.52 1.47 8.49
C SER A 94 25.14 2.00 8.88
N ALA A 95 24.72 1.78 10.12
CA ALA A 95 23.47 2.31 10.66
C ALA A 95 23.47 3.85 10.66
N ARG A 96 24.59 4.50 11.03
CA ARG A 96 24.71 5.96 10.94
C ARG A 96 24.60 6.45 9.51
N LYS A 97 25.29 5.80 8.55
CA LYS A 97 25.20 6.12 7.11
C LYS A 97 23.79 5.96 6.58
N CYS A 98 23.12 4.85 6.91
CA CYS A 98 21.74 4.58 6.50
C CYS A 98 20.77 5.66 7.02
N ARG A 99 20.86 6.00 8.31
CA ARG A 99 20.04 7.05 8.92
C ARG A 99 20.30 8.42 8.28
N LEU A 100 21.57 8.74 8.01
CA LEU A 100 21.94 9.99 7.34
C LEU A 100 21.39 10.04 5.90
N LYS A 101 21.53 8.97 5.12
CA LYS A 101 20.99 8.88 3.75
C LYS A 101 19.49 9.12 3.75
N ARG A 102 18.75 8.43 4.63
CA ARG A 102 17.29 8.61 4.78
C ARG A 102 16.92 10.04 5.17
N LYS A 103 17.69 10.68 6.06
CA LYS A 103 17.46 12.07 6.45
C LYS A 103 17.65 13.04 5.27
N ILE A 104 18.69 12.83 4.46
CA ILE A 104 18.97 13.65 3.27
C ILE A 104 17.85 13.47 2.23
N GLU A 105 17.45 12.22 1.97
CA GLU A 105 16.38 11.89 1.04
C GLU A 105 15.04 12.54 1.43
N ILE A 106 14.63 12.41 2.71
CA ILE A 106 13.43 13.07 3.21
C ILE A 106 13.53 14.60 3.06
N LYS A 107 14.71 15.18 3.33
CA LYS A 107 14.93 16.62 3.15
C LYS A 107 14.80 17.03 1.68
N SER A 108 15.33 16.23 0.75
CA SER A 108 15.22 16.46 -0.69
C SER A 108 13.77 16.43 -1.16
N ILE A 109 13.04 15.37 -0.79
CA ILE A 109 11.61 15.21 -1.13
C ILE A 109 10.79 16.39 -0.59
N ASN A 110 11.02 16.79 0.66
CA ASN A 110 10.31 17.93 1.25
C ASN A 110 10.64 19.26 0.56
N GLN A 111 11.86 19.41 0.04
CA GLN A 111 12.23 20.61 -0.72
C GLN A 111 11.52 20.62 -2.07
N GLU A 112 11.56 19.52 -2.80
CA GLU A 112 10.86 19.37 -4.08
C GLU A 112 9.35 19.57 -3.94
N MET A 113 8.74 19.02 -2.89
CA MET A 113 7.33 19.25 -2.57
C MET A 113 7.01 20.75 -2.40
N LYS A 114 7.85 21.50 -1.68
CA LYS A 114 7.68 22.94 -1.51
C LYS A 114 7.82 23.69 -2.83
N ASP A 115 8.80 23.31 -3.64
CA ASP A 115 9.04 23.96 -4.93
C ASP A 115 7.85 23.73 -5.88
N LEU A 116 7.31 22.51 -5.92
CA LEU A 116 6.11 22.17 -6.69
C LEU A 116 4.87 22.93 -6.20
N ILE A 117 4.68 23.08 -4.88
CA ILE A 117 3.58 23.89 -4.32
C ILE A 117 3.71 25.34 -4.79
N ASN A 118 4.89 25.95 -4.68
CA ASN A 118 5.14 27.32 -5.10
C ASN A 118 4.90 27.53 -6.61
N GLN A 119 5.31 26.56 -7.43
CA GLN A 119 5.06 26.57 -8.87
C GLN A 119 3.57 26.47 -9.18
N ASN A 120 2.86 25.56 -8.51
CA ASN A 120 1.41 25.40 -8.67
C ASN A 120 0.65 26.68 -8.31
N GLU A 121 0.99 27.32 -7.19
CA GLU A 121 0.41 28.61 -6.79
C GLU A 121 0.70 29.72 -7.82
N THR A 122 1.91 29.74 -8.38
CA THR A 122 2.26 30.70 -9.44
C THR A 122 1.45 30.47 -10.71
N LEU A 123 1.28 29.22 -11.13
CA LEU A 123 0.48 28.86 -12.30
C LEU A 123 -0.99 29.16 -12.09
N LYS A 124 -1.56 28.84 -10.92
CA LYS A 124 -2.94 29.20 -10.56
C LYS A 124 -3.19 30.70 -10.65
N ARG A 125 -2.26 31.51 -10.14
CA ARG A 125 -2.34 32.98 -10.26
C ARG A 125 -2.34 33.44 -11.72
N LYS A 126 -1.51 32.84 -12.58
CA LYS A 126 -1.48 33.14 -14.02
C LYS A 126 -2.79 32.75 -14.71
N VAL A 127 -3.31 31.55 -14.45
CA VAL A 127 -4.61 31.09 -14.98
C VAL A 127 -5.73 32.05 -14.59
N HIS A 128 -5.84 32.35 -13.29
CA HIS A 128 -6.84 33.29 -12.79
C HIS A 128 -6.72 34.67 -13.44
N HIS A 129 -5.49 35.18 -13.62
CA HIS A 129 -5.27 36.45 -14.30
C HIS A 129 -5.73 36.40 -15.77
N MET A 130 -5.42 35.32 -16.50
CA MET A 130 -5.84 35.13 -17.88
C MET A 130 -7.36 34.97 -18.03
N GLU A 131 -8.01 34.28 -17.09
CA GLU A 131 -9.47 34.15 -17.05
C GLU A 131 -10.14 35.49 -16.76
N PHE A 132 -9.58 36.28 -15.84
CA PHE A 132 -10.05 37.63 -15.56
C PHE A 132 -9.92 38.56 -16.77
N THR A 133 -8.78 38.55 -17.47
CA THR A 133 -8.60 39.38 -18.67
C THR A 133 -9.51 38.93 -19.80
N LYS A 134 -9.65 37.61 -20.01
CA LYS A 134 -10.59 37.04 -20.98
C LYS A 134 -12.02 37.51 -20.70
N THR A 135 -12.52 37.33 -19.48
CA THR A 135 -13.89 37.70 -19.12
C THR A 135 -14.14 39.21 -19.30
N LYS A 136 -13.20 40.05 -18.87
CA LYS A 136 -13.24 41.50 -19.07
C LYS A 136 -13.33 41.87 -20.55
N LEU A 137 -12.48 41.30 -21.40
CA LEU A 137 -12.49 41.57 -22.85
C LEU A 137 -13.79 41.08 -23.49
N THR A 138 -14.27 39.88 -23.14
CA THR A 138 -15.55 39.38 -23.65
C THR A 138 -16.73 40.25 -23.24
N GLN A 139 -16.72 40.80 -22.03
CA GLN A 139 -17.74 41.74 -21.57
C GLN A 139 -17.69 43.05 -22.36
N GLN A 140 -16.49 43.60 -22.60
CA GLN A 140 -16.32 44.79 -23.42
C GLN A 140 -16.84 44.60 -24.85
N VAL A 141 -16.51 43.45 -25.48
CA VAL A 141 -17.01 43.09 -26.80
C VAL A 141 -18.54 42.94 -26.79
N SER A 142 -19.11 42.24 -25.80
CA SER A 142 -20.55 42.07 -25.65
C SER A 142 -21.26 43.41 -25.51
N ASN A 143 -20.76 44.32 -24.66
CA ASN A 143 -21.33 45.65 -24.47
C ASN A 143 -21.29 46.47 -25.76
N PHE A 144 -20.18 46.39 -26.50
CA PHE A 144 -20.03 47.06 -27.79
C PHE A 144 -21.05 46.55 -28.82
N LEU A 145 -21.22 45.23 -28.94
CA LEU A 145 -22.22 44.63 -29.83
C LEU A 145 -23.65 45.08 -29.45
N SER A 146 -24.02 45.01 -28.18
CA SER A 146 -25.35 45.44 -27.69
C SER A 146 -25.61 46.93 -27.94
N SER A 147 -24.58 47.79 -27.84
CA SER A 147 -24.71 49.23 -28.09
C SER A 147 -24.91 49.58 -29.57
N LYS A 148 -24.40 48.75 -30.50
CA LYS A 148 -24.52 48.96 -31.95
C LYS A 148 -25.83 48.42 -32.56
N THR A 149 -26.49 47.47 -31.90
CA THR A 149 -27.76 46.89 -32.38
C THR A 149 -29.01 47.70 -32.00
N SER A 150 -28.89 48.75 -31.18
CA SER A 150 -30.03 49.63 -30.83
C SER A 150 -30.32 50.73 -31.86
N THR A 151 -29.49 50.92 -32.89
CA THR A 151 -29.70 51.88 -33.98
C THR A 151 -29.94 51.25 -35.35
N ALA A 152 -29.88 49.92 -35.47
CA ALA A 152 -30.31 49.19 -36.66
C ALA A 152 -31.55 48.34 -36.29
N GLY A 153 -32.65 48.60 -36.99
CA GLY A 153 -34.00 48.18 -36.60
C GLY A 153 -34.22 46.68 -36.38
N ALA A 154 -35.36 46.45 -35.73
CA ALA A 154 -36.02 45.17 -35.58
C ALA A 154 -35.95 44.31 -36.85
N ALA A 155 -35.25 43.18 -36.77
CA ALA A 155 -35.42 42.07 -37.68
C ALA A 155 -35.43 40.77 -36.87
N SER A 156 -36.62 40.19 -36.82
CA SER A 156 -36.93 38.83 -36.41
C SER A 156 -35.98 37.81 -37.05
N GLN A 157 -35.53 36.79 -36.30
CA GLN A 157 -35.88 35.38 -36.54
C GLN A 157 -34.98 34.39 -35.77
N GLN A 158 -35.68 33.45 -35.15
CA GLN A 158 -35.40 32.01 -34.98
C GLN A 158 -34.17 31.56 -34.18
N GLY A 159 -34.49 30.83 -33.11
CA GLY A 159 -33.54 30.14 -32.26
C GLY A 159 -32.81 29.01 -32.97
N MET A 160 -31.50 28.98 -32.76
CA MET A 160 -30.71 27.75 -32.80
C MET A 160 -30.25 27.45 -31.38
N GLN A 161 -30.73 26.34 -30.83
CA GLN A 161 -30.17 25.72 -29.63
C GLN A 161 -28.75 25.28 -29.94
N LEU A 162 -27.77 26.07 -29.52
CA LEU A 162 -26.39 25.60 -29.41
C LEU A 162 -26.32 24.71 -28.17
N ALA A 163 -26.15 23.41 -28.43
CA ALA A 163 -25.83 22.43 -27.40
C ALA A 163 -24.59 22.90 -26.61
N PRO A 164 -24.56 22.69 -25.28
CA PRO A 164 -23.41 23.08 -24.46
C PRO A 164 -22.18 22.31 -24.95
N PRO A 165 -20.99 22.96 -25.01
CA PRO A 165 -19.76 22.26 -25.31
C PRO A 165 -19.56 21.20 -24.24
N GLY A 166 -19.70 19.94 -24.65
CA GLY A 166 -19.35 18.79 -23.82
C GLY A 166 -17.89 18.95 -23.42
N TYR A 167 -17.66 19.22 -22.14
CA TYR A 167 -16.37 18.98 -21.53
C TYR A 167 -16.13 17.47 -21.63
N LEU A 168 -15.43 17.07 -22.69
CA LEU A 168 -14.68 15.82 -22.71
C LEU A 168 -13.61 15.98 -21.63
N VAL A 169 -13.98 15.61 -20.40
CA VAL A 169 -13.01 15.28 -19.37
C VAL A 169 -12.27 14.07 -19.91
N PRO A 170 -10.96 14.18 -20.24
CA PRO A 170 -10.21 13.01 -20.65
C PRO A 170 -10.27 12.00 -19.48
N PRO A 171 -10.49 10.70 -19.76
CA PRO A 171 -10.44 9.69 -18.72
C PRO A 171 -9.09 9.82 -18.02
N LEU A 172 -9.11 9.85 -16.69
CA LEU A 172 -7.93 9.84 -15.85
C LEU A 172 -6.96 8.79 -16.38
N ALA A 173 -5.91 9.24 -17.06
CA ALA A 173 -4.80 8.38 -17.40
C ALA A 173 -4.22 7.91 -16.06
N CYS A 174 -4.47 6.65 -15.73
CA CYS A 174 -3.71 5.94 -14.71
C CYS A 174 -2.24 6.12 -15.06
N TRP A 175 -1.53 6.90 -14.24
CA TRP A 175 -0.08 6.97 -14.29
C TRP A 175 0.42 5.57 -13.95
N GLY A 176 0.78 4.83 -15.00
CA GLY A 176 1.48 3.57 -14.87
C GLY A 176 2.81 3.85 -14.17
N SER A 177 2.94 3.23 -13.00
CA SER A 177 4.22 3.00 -12.33
C SER A 177 5.16 2.33 -13.32
N VAL A 178 6.16 3.05 -13.82
CA VAL A 178 7.31 2.43 -14.46
C VAL A 178 8.41 2.43 -13.42
N ASP A 179 8.40 1.38 -12.61
CA ASP A 179 9.56 0.98 -11.83
C ASP A 179 10.54 0.28 -12.77
N ALA A 180 11.75 0.83 -12.89
CA ALA A 180 12.95 0.15 -13.37
C ALA A 180 14.13 0.59 -12.48
#